data_AF-A0A8T5T8L8-F1
#
_entry.id   AF-A0A8T5T8L8-F1
#
_cell.length_a   1.000
_cell.length_b   1.000
_cell.length_c   1.000
_cell.angle_alpha   90.00
_cell.angle_beta   90.00
_cell.angle_gamma   90.00
#
_symmetry.space_group_name_H-M   'P 1'
#
loop_
_entity.id
_entity.type
_entity.pdbx_description
1 polymer ?
#
loop_
_entity_poly.entity_id
_entity_poly.type
_entity_poly.pdbx_seq_one_letter_code
_entity_poly.pdbx_strand_id
1 'polypeptide(L)'
;MEVKKKPEPTFVGCNDDLVFIVPKELFTMKLNSEQKLEPKMAKKFSQYLRDTFKGFQLANKTKYNNENNDKTETTSDFWADFEKRAINEGVDLIGYVPVQEGYIFKDLPIIGKNAIVLGMEMKWNMIKNAPGIECGIESFRVYDELGKVTIKLTEYLQQKGYRTEAHHPFGGKLLYTAHAKAANLGYMGRNGLIVTPEFGPRQRWSIITTDADIPKTKEMDYSEMSDFCESCGACIENCIGGAVYDQPFHKGEDAEIITHIDRNKCIESLLTNNYCSNCLKVCPQGKKRS
;
A
#
# COMPACT_ATOMS: atom_id res chain seq x y z
N MET A 1 2.82 -14.71 34.12
CA MET A 1 2.63 -14.91 32.66
C MET A 1 2.23 -13.57 32.09
N GLU A 2 3.20 -12.82 31.60
CA GLU A 2 2.93 -11.52 30.99
C GLU A 2 2.13 -11.75 29.71
N VAL A 3 0.97 -11.09 29.64
CA VAL A 3 0.14 -11.05 28.44
C VAL A 3 0.97 -10.38 27.36
N LYS A 4 1.48 -11.18 26.40
CA LYS A 4 2.19 -10.66 25.23
C LYS A 4 1.31 -9.59 24.58
N LYS A 5 1.76 -8.32 24.64
CA LYS A 5 1.06 -7.19 24.01
C LYS A 5 0.90 -7.54 22.53
N LYS A 6 -0.35 -7.66 22.07
CA LYS A 6 -0.63 -7.69 20.63
C LYS A 6 -0.09 -6.38 20.04
N PRO A 7 0.76 -6.41 19.01
CA PRO A 7 1.28 -5.20 18.41
C PRO A 7 0.12 -4.38 17.82
N GLU A 8 -0.07 -3.18 18.36
CA GLU A 8 -1.24 -2.33 18.14
C GLU A 8 -1.25 -1.74 16.71
N PRO A 9 -2.43 -1.44 16.12
CA PRO A 9 -2.54 -0.92 14.76
C PRO A 9 -1.86 0.45 14.61
N THR A 10 -1.42 0.77 13.39
CA THR A 10 -0.81 2.06 13.01
C THR A 10 -1.79 3.25 13.04
N PHE A 11 -2.98 3.05 13.61
CA PHE A 11 -4.03 4.04 13.88
C PHE A 11 -5.20 3.37 14.61
N VAL A 12 -5.85 4.02 15.58
CA VAL A 12 -7.13 3.67 16.22
C VAL A 12 -7.83 5.00 16.58
N GLY A 13 -8.26 5.79 15.59
CA GLY A 13 -8.78 7.15 15.82
C GLY A 13 -10.02 7.51 15.02
N CYS A 14 -10.46 8.77 15.15
CA CYS A 14 -11.55 9.38 14.36
C CYS A 14 -11.00 10.08 13.09
N ASN A 15 -11.77 10.09 12.00
CA ASN A 15 -11.38 10.55 10.66
C ASN A 15 -10.90 12.01 10.57
N ASP A 16 -11.09 12.83 11.60
CA ASP A 16 -10.84 14.28 11.57
C ASP A 16 -9.38 14.69 11.37
N ASP A 17 -8.43 13.83 11.75
CA ASP A 17 -6.99 14.05 11.62
C ASP A 17 -6.35 13.38 10.38
N LEU A 18 -7.12 12.56 9.65
CA LEU A 18 -6.67 11.89 8.43
C LEU A 18 -6.95 12.75 7.19
N VAL A 19 -6.14 13.77 6.96
CA VAL A 19 -6.23 14.60 5.75
C VAL A 19 -5.32 14.03 4.65
N PHE A 20 -5.90 13.72 3.48
CA PHE A 20 -5.12 13.34 2.31
C PHE A 20 -4.46 14.58 1.70
N ILE A 21 -3.19 14.80 2.03
CA ILE A 21 -2.37 15.85 1.43
C ILE A 21 -1.48 15.20 0.39
N VAL A 22 -1.72 15.48 -0.89
CA VAL A 22 -0.74 15.17 -1.93
C VAL A 22 0.31 16.28 -1.92
N PRO A 23 1.58 16.00 -1.58
CA PRO A 23 2.64 16.99 -1.67
C PRO A 23 2.75 17.44 -3.12
N LYS A 24 2.49 18.73 -3.38
CA LYS A 24 2.59 19.30 -4.74
C LYS A 24 4.01 19.18 -5.29
N GLU A 25 4.98 19.07 -4.39
CA GLU A 25 6.41 18.91 -4.63
C GLU A 25 6.75 17.56 -5.29
N LEU A 26 5.95 16.51 -5.06
CA LEU A 26 6.13 15.23 -5.77
C LEU A 26 5.96 15.38 -7.29
N PHE A 27 5.19 16.38 -7.73
CA PHE A 27 4.97 16.68 -9.15
C PHE A 27 6.03 17.60 -9.74
N THR A 28 6.91 18.20 -8.92
CA THR A 28 7.99 19.10 -9.36
C THR A 28 9.39 18.47 -9.24
N MET A 29 9.49 17.20 -8.84
CA MET A 29 10.75 16.45 -8.83
C MET A 29 11.47 16.57 -10.17
N LYS A 30 12.57 17.33 -10.18
CA LYS A 30 13.51 17.38 -11.30
C LYS A 30 14.54 16.29 -11.08
N LEU A 31 14.71 15.42 -12.07
CA LEU A 31 15.82 14.47 -12.07
C LEU A 31 17.12 15.26 -12.06
N ASN A 32 17.97 15.06 -11.05
CA ASN A 32 19.30 15.65 -11.07
C ASN A 32 20.05 15.19 -12.34
N SER A 33 20.58 16.16 -13.09
CA SER A 33 21.22 15.98 -14.41
C SER A 33 22.45 15.06 -14.41
N GLU A 34 22.96 14.71 -13.22
CA GLU A 34 24.13 13.85 -13.05
C GLU A 34 23.80 12.36 -13.24
N GLN A 35 22.55 11.93 -12.99
CA GLN A 35 22.11 10.57 -13.27
C GLN A 35 21.61 10.46 -14.70
N LYS A 36 22.52 10.17 -15.64
CA LYS A 36 22.14 9.83 -17.02
C LYS A 36 21.35 8.51 -17.02
N LEU A 37 20.04 8.62 -17.16
CA LEU A 37 19.19 7.48 -17.46
C LEU A 37 19.42 7.00 -18.88
N GLU A 38 19.56 5.69 -19.04
CA GLU A 38 19.49 5.05 -20.36
C GLU A 38 18.21 5.48 -21.10
N PRO A 39 18.27 5.86 -22.40
CA PRO A 39 17.12 6.42 -23.12
C PRO A 39 15.87 5.53 -23.08
N LYS A 40 16.06 4.20 -23.12
CA LYS A 40 14.97 3.22 -23.01
C LYS A 40 14.30 3.26 -21.63
N MET A 41 15.08 3.45 -20.57
CA MET A 41 14.59 3.54 -19.20
C MET A 41 13.85 4.86 -18.97
N ALA A 42 14.38 5.97 -19.47
CA ALA A 42 13.69 7.27 -19.45
C ALA A 42 12.32 7.21 -20.16
N LYS A 43 12.26 6.61 -21.36
CA LYS A 43 11.01 6.41 -22.10
C LYS A 43 9.98 5.60 -21.31
N LYS A 44 10.41 4.49 -20.68
CA LYS A 44 9.54 3.68 -19.82
C LYS A 44 9.05 4.47 -18.62
N PHE A 45 9.92 5.22 -17.96
CA PHE A 45 9.53 6.01 -16.80
C PHE A 45 8.47 7.07 -17.15
N SER A 46 8.66 7.80 -18.25
CA SER A 46 7.66 8.75 -18.74
C SER A 46 6.33 8.08 -19.10
N GLN A 47 6.36 6.85 -19.59
CA GLN A 47 5.15 6.07 -19.82
C GLN A 47 4.45 5.72 -18.51
N TYR A 48 5.16 5.12 -17.55
CA TYR A 48 4.60 4.75 -16.24
C TYR A 48 4.00 5.94 -15.50
N LEU A 49 4.66 7.10 -15.54
CA LEU A 49 4.12 8.36 -14.98
C LEU A 49 2.77 8.72 -15.61
N ARG A 50 2.71 8.81 -16.95
CA ARG A 50 1.47 9.17 -17.66
C ARG A 50 0.36 8.17 -17.39
N ASP A 51 0.66 6.87 -17.43
CA ASP A 51 -0.33 5.82 -17.27
C ASP A 51 -0.82 5.73 -15.81
N THR A 52 0.06 5.99 -14.82
CA THR A 52 -0.32 6.12 -13.40
C THR A 52 -1.36 7.22 -13.18
N PHE A 53 -1.17 8.41 -13.74
CA PHE A 53 -2.12 9.51 -13.56
C PHE A 53 -3.45 9.24 -14.26
N LYS A 54 -3.41 8.66 -15.47
CA LYS A 54 -4.62 8.22 -16.17
C LYS A 54 -5.36 7.15 -15.36
N GLY A 55 -4.65 6.14 -14.85
CA GLY A 55 -5.18 5.07 -14.01
C GLY A 55 -5.82 5.63 -12.73
N PHE A 56 -5.16 6.56 -12.04
CA PHE A 56 -5.71 7.22 -10.86
C PHE A 56 -7.04 7.94 -11.15
N GLN A 57 -7.12 8.67 -12.28
CA GLN A 57 -8.36 9.32 -12.70
C GLN A 57 -9.46 8.33 -13.08
N LEU A 58 -9.11 7.22 -13.73
CA LEU A 58 -10.06 6.16 -14.08
C LEU A 58 -10.58 5.43 -12.85
N ALA A 59 -9.72 5.09 -11.89
CA ALA A 59 -10.11 4.49 -10.62
C ALA A 59 -11.16 5.35 -9.90
N ASN A 60 -10.93 6.67 -9.80
CA ASN A 60 -11.90 7.60 -9.20
C ASN A 60 -13.27 7.65 -9.91
N LYS A 61 -13.35 7.24 -11.18
CA LYS A 61 -14.61 7.17 -11.93
C LYS A 61 -15.37 5.86 -11.74
N THR A 62 -14.72 4.81 -11.23
CA THR A 62 -15.35 3.49 -11.01
C THR A 62 -16.49 3.53 -9.99
N LYS A 63 -16.55 4.57 -9.15
CA LYS A 63 -17.64 4.80 -8.19
C LYS A 63 -18.98 5.19 -8.83
N TYR A 64 -19.00 5.53 -10.11
CA TYR A 64 -20.20 5.93 -10.84
C TYR A 64 -20.75 4.78 -11.68
N ASN A 65 -22.04 4.83 -12.01
CA ASN A 65 -22.73 3.90 -12.91
C ASN A 65 -22.78 2.45 -12.39
N ASN A 66 -22.72 2.27 -11.07
CA ASN A 66 -22.95 0.98 -10.42
C ASN A 66 -23.96 1.10 -9.27
N GLU A 67 -24.72 2.20 -9.21
CA GLU A 67 -25.67 2.48 -8.13
C GLU A 67 -26.84 1.48 -8.09
N ASN A 68 -27.15 0.86 -9.24
CA ASN A 68 -28.17 -0.17 -9.38
C ASN A 68 -27.64 -1.59 -9.06
N ASN A 69 -26.35 -1.75 -8.81
CA ASN A 69 -25.80 -3.03 -8.39
C ASN A 69 -26.15 -3.28 -6.92
N ASP A 70 -26.91 -4.34 -6.66
CA ASP A 70 -27.45 -4.69 -5.35
C ASP A 70 -27.05 -6.09 -4.86
N LYS A 71 -26.29 -6.84 -5.68
CA LYS A 71 -25.84 -8.18 -5.30
C LYS A 71 -24.85 -8.11 -4.15
N THR A 72 -24.98 -9.03 -3.20
CA THR A 72 -24.09 -9.18 -2.04
C THR A 72 -23.56 -10.61 -1.93
N GLU A 73 -24.41 -11.62 -2.09
CA GLU A 73 -24.03 -13.03 -1.92
C GLU A 73 -22.94 -13.50 -2.89
N THR A 74 -21.98 -14.26 -2.37
CA THR A 74 -20.87 -14.86 -3.12
C THR A 74 -20.72 -16.35 -2.83
N THR A 75 -19.88 -17.04 -3.61
CA THR A 75 -19.52 -18.44 -3.41
C THR A 75 -18.00 -18.60 -3.32
N SER A 76 -17.53 -19.72 -2.77
CA SER A 76 -16.10 -20.06 -2.78
C SER A 76 -15.53 -20.11 -4.20
N ASP A 77 -16.27 -20.67 -5.14
CA ASP A 77 -15.83 -20.81 -6.54
C ASP A 77 -15.69 -19.46 -7.24
N PHE A 78 -16.57 -18.51 -6.91
CA PHE A 78 -16.45 -17.14 -7.38
C PHE A 78 -15.14 -16.50 -6.94
N TRP A 79 -14.78 -16.64 -5.66
CA TRP A 79 -13.53 -16.09 -5.13
C TRP A 79 -12.31 -16.82 -5.67
N ALA A 80 -12.37 -18.13 -5.88
CA ALA A 80 -11.29 -18.87 -6.54
C ALA A 80 -11.05 -18.38 -7.98
N ASP A 81 -12.11 -18.09 -8.75
CA ASP A 81 -11.98 -17.50 -10.09
C ASP A 81 -11.44 -16.06 -10.03
N PHE A 82 -11.90 -15.25 -9.07
CA PHE A 82 -11.38 -13.89 -8.86
C PHE A 82 -9.89 -13.88 -8.52
N GLU A 83 -9.46 -14.70 -7.56
CA GLU A 83 -8.05 -14.82 -7.15
C GLU A 83 -7.20 -15.29 -8.32
N LYS A 84 -7.65 -16.29 -9.09
CA LYS A 84 -6.96 -16.76 -10.29
C LYS A 84 -6.79 -15.65 -11.33
N ARG A 85 -7.82 -14.83 -11.56
CA ARG A 85 -7.72 -13.66 -12.46
C ARG A 85 -6.69 -12.65 -11.94
N ALA A 86 -6.75 -12.31 -10.66
CA ALA A 86 -5.83 -11.36 -10.05
C ALA A 86 -4.37 -11.84 -10.17
N ILE A 87 -4.10 -13.11 -9.84
CA ILE A 87 -2.77 -13.72 -9.93
C ILE A 87 -2.25 -13.76 -11.37
N ASN A 88 -3.11 -14.13 -12.34
CA ASN A 88 -2.72 -14.15 -13.77
C ASN A 88 -2.36 -12.75 -14.31
N GLU A 89 -2.84 -11.69 -13.68
CA GLU A 89 -2.53 -10.30 -14.03
C GLU A 89 -1.35 -9.73 -13.21
N GLY A 90 -0.71 -10.55 -12.36
CA GLY A 90 0.48 -10.17 -11.61
C GLY A 90 0.22 -9.60 -10.21
N VAL A 91 -0.95 -9.85 -9.61
CA VAL A 91 -1.16 -9.60 -8.17
C VAL A 91 -0.51 -10.72 -7.38
N ASP A 92 0.36 -10.35 -6.44
CA ASP A 92 1.13 -11.29 -5.63
C ASP A 92 0.47 -11.58 -4.27
N LEU A 93 -0.31 -10.64 -3.73
CA LEU A 93 -0.95 -10.74 -2.43
C LEU A 93 -2.42 -10.33 -2.52
N ILE A 94 -3.31 -11.12 -1.91
CA ILE A 94 -4.75 -10.86 -1.86
C ILE A 94 -5.24 -11.08 -0.43
N GLY A 95 -5.87 -10.06 0.13
CA GLY A 95 -6.47 -10.09 1.46
C GLY A 95 -7.91 -9.59 1.44
N TYR A 96 -8.71 -10.09 2.37
CA TYR A 96 -10.12 -9.75 2.52
C TYR A 96 -10.39 -9.29 3.94
N VAL A 97 -11.06 -8.14 4.08
CA VAL A 97 -11.39 -7.57 5.39
C VAL A 97 -12.62 -6.65 5.26
N PRO A 98 -13.47 -6.50 6.28
CA PRO A 98 -14.41 -5.39 6.33
C PRO A 98 -13.67 -4.05 6.20
N VAL A 99 -14.32 -3.05 5.62
CA VAL A 99 -13.76 -1.69 5.59
C VAL A 99 -13.44 -1.24 7.01
N GLN A 100 -12.24 -0.71 7.20
CA GLN A 100 -11.82 -0.18 8.48
C GLN A 100 -12.19 1.31 8.51
N GLU A 101 -13.41 1.63 8.94
CA GLU A 101 -14.04 2.96 8.84
C GLU A 101 -13.21 4.11 9.42
N GLY A 102 -12.50 3.86 10.52
CA GLY A 102 -11.61 4.86 11.12
C GLY A 102 -10.43 5.24 10.23
N TYR A 103 -10.08 4.41 9.25
CA TYR A 103 -8.93 4.63 8.37
C TYR A 103 -9.33 5.15 6.99
N ILE A 104 -10.48 5.80 6.90
CA ILE A 104 -10.92 6.55 5.72
C ILE A 104 -10.48 8.00 5.91
N PHE A 105 -9.87 8.57 4.88
CA PHE A 105 -9.46 9.97 4.91
C PHE A 105 -10.70 10.89 5.05
N LYS A 106 -10.53 11.96 5.82
CA LYS A 106 -11.56 12.98 6.07
C LYS A 106 -12.21 13.45 4.77
N ASP A 107 -13.54 13.58 4.78
CA ASP A 107 -14.36 14.10 3.68
C ASP A 107 -14.26 13.30 2.36
N LEU A 108 -13.78 12.05 2.42
CA LEU A 108 -13.65 11.16 1.26
C LEU A 108 -14.53 9.91 1.42
N PRO A 109 -15.87 10.02 1.21
CA PRO A 109 -16.77 8.88 1.34
C PRO A 109 -16.45 7.80 0.30
N ILE A 110 -16.62 6.54 0.68
CA ILE A 110 -16.39 5.37 -0.18
C ILE A 110 -17.70 4.65 -0.52
N ILE A 111 -17.63 3.73 -1.47
CA ILE A 111 -18.67 2.74 -1.75
C ILE A 111 -18.24 1.37 -1.23
N GLY A 112 -19.15 0.64 -0.58
CA GLY A 112 -18.94 -0.75 -0.18
C GLY A 112 -18.55 -0.93 1.28
N LYS A 113 -19.09 -1.97 1.93
CA LYS A 113 -18.80 -2.34 3.34
C LYS A 113 -17.54 -3.21 3.52
N ASN A 114 -17.07 -3.85 2.45
CA ASN A 114 -15.94 -4.79 2.47
C ASN A 114 -14.78 -4.27 1.61
N ALA A 115 -13.55 -4.67 1.94
CA ALA A 115 -12.33 -4.31 1.24
C ALA A 115 -11.55 -5.55 0.78
N ILE A 116 -11.17 -5.54 -0.50
CA ILE A 116 -10.23 -6.48 -1.10
C ILE A 116 -8.90 -5.76 -1.23
N VAL A 117 -7.89 -6.20 -0.50
CA VAL A 117 -6.54 -5.62 -0.49
C VAL A 117 -5.67 -6.39 -1.47
N LEU A 118 -5.12 -5.71 -2.46
CA LEU A 118 -4.25 -6.30 -3.47
C LEU A 118 -2.82 -5.76 -3.28
N GLY A 119 -1.83 -6.65 -3.35
CA GLY A 119 -0.41 -6.31 -3.26
C GLY A 119 0.37 -6.77 -4.48
N MET A 120 1.33 -5.95 -4.92
CA MET A 120 2.28 -6.29 -5.99
C MET A 120 3.70 -6.01 -5.54
N GLU A 121 4.60 -6.96 -5.76
CA GLU A 121 6.01 -6.92 -5.42
C GLU A 121 6.73 -5.83 -6.23
N MET A 122 7.60 -5.09 -5.53
CA MET A 122 8.60 -4.23 -6.13
C MET A 122 9.89 -5.02 -6.39
N LYS A 123 10.43 -4.93 -7.59
CA LYS A 123 11.60 -5.72 -8.03
C LYS A 123 12.86 -5.41 -7.21
N TRP A 124 13.43 -6.45 -6.60
CA TRP A 124 14.64 -6.34 -5.78
C TRP A 124 15.83 -5.71 -6.52
N ASN A 125 16.02 -6.00 -7.80
CA ASN A 125 17.13 -5.46 -8.58
C ASN A 125 17.10 -3.93 -8.71
N MET A 126 15.91 -3.31 -8.59
CA MET A 126 15.74 -1.86 -8.57
C MET A 126 15.87 -1.32 -7.13
N ILE A 127 15.27 -2.00 -6.15
CA ILE A 127 15.25 -1.56 -4.74
C ILE A 127 16.62 -1.65 -4.06
N LYS A 128 17.45 -2.64 -4.40
CA LYS A 128 18.80 -2.79 -3.82
C LYS A 128 19.70 -1.57 -4.08
N ASN A 129 19.37 -0.76 -5.07
CA ASN A 129 20.08 0.46 -5.46
C ASN A 129 19.54 1.72 -4.78
N ALA A 130 18.61 1.59 -3.83
CA ALA A 130 18.11 2.72 -3.04
C ALA A 130 19.26 3.46 -2.30
N PRO A 131 19.20 4.81 -2.21
CA PRO A 131 18.23 5.68 -2.88
C PRO A 131 18.59 5.97 -4.34
N GLY A 132 17.59 6.36 -5.15
CA GLY A 132 17.81 6.86 -6.50
C GLY A 132 16.70 6.53 -7.48
N ILE A 133 16.90 6.99 -8.72
CA ILE A 133 15.86 7.00 -9.75
C ILE A 133 15.30 5.62 -10.11
N GLU A 134 16.10 4.56 -9.99
CA GLU A 134 15.62 3.20 -10.20
C GLU A 134 14.47 2.83 -9.24
N CYS A 135 14.54 3.30 -8.00
CA CYS A 135 13.46 3.10 -7.01
C CYS A 135 12.19 3.87 -7.40
N GLY A 136 12.35 5.08 -7.94
CA GLY A 136 11.24 5.86 -8.47
C GLY A 136 10.58 5.16 -9.66
N ILE A 137 11.37 4.71 -10.63
CA ILE A 137 10.89 3.97 -11.80
C ILE A 137 10.12 2.72 -11.38
N GLU A 138 10.67 1.96 -10.43
CA GLU A 138 10.01 0.75 -9.95
C GLU A 138 8.70 1.06 -9.21
N SER A 139 8.66 2.14 -8.42
CA SER A 139 7.43 2.56 -7.75
C SER A 139 6.34 2.93 -8.76
N PHE A 140 6.68 3.68 -9.81
CA PHE A 140 5.73 4.05 -10.86
C PHE A 140 5.36 2.89 -11.78
N ARG A 141 6.24 1.90 -11.99
CA ARG A 141 5.85 0.64 -12.64
C ARG A 141 4.72 -0.02 -11.87
N VAL A 142 4.91 -0.23 -10.56
CA VAL A 142 3.87 -0.87 -9.74
C VAL A 142 2.61 -0.02 -9.68
N TYR A 143 2.72 1.31 -9.58
CA TYR A 143 1.54 2.18 -9.60
C TYR A 143 0.74 2.03 -10.90
N ASP A 144 1.41 1.95 -12.04
CA ASP A 144 0.77 1.73 -13.33
C ASP A 144 0.15 0.32 -13.42
N GLU A 145 0.96 -0.72 -13.23
CA GLU A 145 0.55 -2.11 -13.45
C GLU A 145 -0.53 -2.54 -12.46
N LEU A 146 -0.33 -2.38 -11.14
CA LEU A 146 -1.33 -2.72 -10.14
C LEU A 146 -2.58 -1.83 -10.26
N GLY A 147 -2.42 -0.58 -10.67
CA GLY A 147 -3.52 0.34 -10.93
C GLY A 147 -4.47 -0.17 -12.03
N LYS A 148 -3.90 -0.57 -13.17
CA LYS A 148 -4.64 -1.18 -14.29
C LYS A 148 -5.41 -2.44 -13.86
N VAL A 149 -4.75 -3.32 -13.10
CA VAL A 149 -5.37 -4.57 -12.62
C VAL A 149 -6.49 -4.29 -11.62
N THR A 150 -6.30 -3.34 -10.70
CA THR A 150 -7.32 -2.95 -9.72
C THR A 150 -8.59 -2.47 -10.41
N ILE A 151 -8.47 -1.62 -11.43
CA ILE A 151 -9.61 -1.13 -12.21
C ILE A 151 -10.30 -2.28 -12.94
N LYS A 152 -9.54 -3.13 -13.63
CA LYS A 152 -10.08 -4.29 -14.36
C LYS A 152 -10.84 -5.25 -13.46
N LEU A 153 -10.30 -5.56 -12.27
CA LEU A 153 -10.96 -6.42 -11.28
C LEU A 153 -12.20 -5.74 -10.69
N THR A 154 -12.17 -4.42 -10.50
CA THR A 154 -13.32 -3.63 -10.04
C THR A 154 -14.46 -3.70 -11.04
N GLU A 155 -14.18 -3.45 -12.32
CA GLU A 155 -15.16 -3.55 -13.41
C GLU A 155 -15.72 -4.96 -13.55
N TYR A 156 -14.89 -5.99 -13.35
CA TYR A 156 -15.34 -7.37 -13.31
C TYR A 156 -16.39 -7.60 -12.21
N LEU A 157 -16.14 -7.12 -10.99
CA LEU A 157 -17.12 -7.20 -9.90
C LEU A 157 -18.41 -6.42 -10.23
N GLN A 158 -18.29 -5.26 -10.87
CA GLN A 158 -19.46 -4.48 -11.30
C GLN A 158 -20.31 -5.22 -12.32
N GLN A 159 -19.68 -5.86 -13.31
CA GLN A 159 -20.37 -6.70 -14.30
C GLN A 159 -21.06 -7.92 -13.67
N LYS A 160 -20.63 -8.33 -12.48
CA LYS A 160 -21.25 -9.41 -11.70
C LYS A 160 -22.37 -8.93 -10.78
N GLY A 161 -22.69 -7.64 -10.82
CA GLY A 161 -23.80 -7.03 -10.07
C GLY A 161 -23.40 -6.55 -8.67
N TYR A 162 -22.11 -6.51 -8.33
CA TYR A 162 -21.66 -5.99 -7.04
C TYR A 162 -21.37 -4.49 -7.14
N ARG A 163 -21.80 -3.73 -6.14
CA ARG A 163 -21.42 -2.33 -6.00
C ARG A 163 -19.97 -2.24 -5.57
N THR A 164 -19.15 -1.42 -6.24
CA THR A 164 -17.71 -1.35 -5.95
C THR A 164 -17.09 0.02 -6.18
N GLU A 165 -15.90 0.25 -5.64
CA GLU A 165 -15.03 1.37 -5.98
C GLU A 165 -13.55 0.94 -5.97
N ALA A 166 -12.81 1.34 -6.99
CA ALA A 166 -11.38 1.11 -7.11
C ALA A 166 -10.58 2.21 -6.39
N HIS A 167 -9.61 1.81 -5.59
CA HIS A 167 -8.65 2.71 -4.93
C HIS A 167 -7.24 2.39 -5.42
N HIS A 168 -6.72 3.30 -6.25
CA HIS A 168 -5.47 3.13 -7.00
C HIS A 168 -4.24 3.05 -6.08
N PRO A 169 -3.16 2.34 -6.44
CA PRO A 169 -1.98 2.26 -5.58
C PRO A 169 -1.21 3.60 -5.41
N PHE A 170 -1.35 4.53 -6.36
CA PHE A 170 -0.79 5.89 -6.26
C PHE A 170 -1.48 6.76 -5.17
N GLY A 171 -2.71 6.41 -4.80
CA GLY A 171 -3.50 7.15 -3.83
C GLY A 171 -4.97 6.72 -3.86
N GLY A 172 -5.69 7.02 -2.79
CA GLY A 172 -7.09 6.66 -2.66
C GLY A 172 -7.66 7.19 -1.35
N LYS A 173 -8.86 6.73 -1.00
CA LYS A 173 -9.62 7.27 0.12
C LYS A 173 -9.35 6.57 1.45
N LEU A 174 -8.56 5.50 1.45
CA LEU A 174 -8.29 4.65 2.61
C LEU A 174 -6.80 4.58 2.95
N LEU A 175 -6.47 4.34 4.22
CA LEU A 175 -5.10 4.02 4.65
C LEU A 175 -4.80 2.55 4.35
N TYR A 176 -4.04 2.30 3.28
CA TYR A 176 -3.85 0.94 2.78
C TYR A 176 -3.04 0.04 3.72
N THR A 177 -2.06 0.60 4.44
CA THR A 177 -1.25 -0.17 5.39
C THR A 177 -2.10 -0.73 6.54
N ALA A 178 -3.07 0.04 7.04
CA ALA A 178 -4.00 -0.43 8.06
C ALA A 178 -4.92 -1.53 7.53
N HIS A 179 -5.47 -1.37 6.33
CA HIS A 179 -6.31 -2.39 5.71
C HIS A 179 -5.52 -3.68 5.40
N ALA A 180 -4.27 -3.58 4.94
CA ALA A 180 -3.40 -4.73 4.74
C ALA A 180 -3.05 -5.44 6.05
N LYS A 181 -2.85 -4.68 7.15
CA LYS A 181 -2.70 -5.26 8.50
C LYS A 181 -3.96 -5.99 8.93
N ALA A 182 -5.12 -5.35 8.77
CA ALA A 182 -6.41 -5.91 9.18
C ALA A 182 -6.80 -7.14 8.33
N ALA A 183 -6.40 -7.18 7.05
CA ALA A 183 -6.48 -8.35 6.19
C ALA A 183 -5.41 -9.42 6.48
N ASN A 184 -4.59 -9.19 7.51
CA ASN A 184 -3.55 -10.08 8.03
C ASN A 184 -2.49 -10.49 7.00
N LEU A 185 -2.16 -9.59 6.07
CA LEU A 185 -1.19 -9.83 4.99
C LEU A 185 0.27 -9.69 5.44
N GLY A 186 0.52 -9.13 6.61
CA GLY A 186 1.87 -8.99 7.15
C GLY A 186 1.92 -8.22 8.45
N TYR A 187 3.13 -8.08 8.99
CA TYR A 187 3.40 -7.38 10.24
C TYR A 187 3.64 -5.87 10.00
N MET A 188 3.18 -5.01 10.89
CA MET A 188 3.51 -3.58 10.85
C MET A 188 4.93 -3.36 11.34
N GLY A 189 5.87 -3.16 10.44
CA GLY A 189 7.28 -2.95 10.78
C GLY A 189 7.55 -1.59 11.43
N ARG A 190 8.69 -1.47 12.10
CA ARG A 190 9.17 -0.20 12.68
C ARG A 190 9.38 0.91 11.64
N ASN A 191 9.40 0.58 10.35
CA ASN A 191 9.43 1.55 9.25
C ASN A 191 8.03 2.02 8.82
N GLY A 192 6.97 1.70 9.56
CA GLY A 192 5.58 2.08 9.26
C GLY A 192 4.96 1.42 8.02
N LEU A 193 5.61 0.38 7.48
CA LEU A 193 5.13 -0.40 6.34
C LEU A 193 4.75 -1.81 6.78
N ILE A 194 3.91 -2.46 5.97
CA ILE A 194 3.63 -3.89 6.15
C ILE A 194 4.83 -4.70 5.66
N VAL A 195 5.35 -5.55 6.52
CA VAL A 195 6.41 -6.53 6.25
C VAL A 195 5.71 -7.87 6.03
N THR A 196 5.74 -8.36 4.80
CA THR A 196 5.18 -9.66 4.43
C THR A 196 6.27 -10.74 4.52
N PRO A 197 5.92 -12.01 4.78
CA PRO A 197 6.89 -13.11 4.76
C PRO A 197 7.63 -13.27 3.43
N GLU A 198 6.94 -12.99 2.31
CA GLU A 198 7.44 -13.24 0.96
C GLU A 198 8.41 -12.16 0.48
N PHE A 199 8.11 -10.89 0.79
CA PHE A 199 8.77 -9.73 0.14
C PHE A 199 9.34 -8.72 1.14
N GLY A 200 9.16 -8.95 2.44
CA GLY A 200 9.41 -7.94 3.46
C GLY A 200 8.53 -6.72 3.19
N PRO A 201 9.05 -5.48 3.19
CA PRO A 201 8.26 -4.28 2.91
C PRO A 201 8.19 -3.91 1.41
N ARG A 202 8.72 -4.72 0.49
CA ARG A 202 8.88 -4.39 -0.94
C ARG A 202 7.63 -4.64 -1.77
N GLN A 203 6.53 -4.00 -1.41
CA GLN A 203 5.28 -4.08 -2.16
C GLN A 203 4.54 -2.75 -2.13
N ARG A 204 3.60 -2.59 -3.06
CA ARG A 204 2.59 -1.54 -3.01
C ARG A 204 1.21 -2.17 -2.95
N TRP A 205 0.29 -1.41 -2.40
CA TRP A 205 -1.07 -1.84 -2.11
C TRP A 205 -2.05 -1.07 -2.97
N SER A 206 -3.14 -1.73 -3.37
CA SER A 206 -4.37 -1.10 -3.83
C SER A 206 -5.55 -1.75 -3.13
N ILE A 207 -6.72 -1.11 -3.19
CA ILE A 207 -7.93 -1.62 -2.56
C ILE A 207 -9.09 -1.57 -3.55
N ILE A 208 -9.94 -2.58 -3.51
CA ILE A 208 -11.29 -2.52 -4.09
C ILE A 208 -12.26 -2.59 -2.93
N THR A 209 -13.11 -1.57 -2.77
CA THR A 209 -14.21 -1.64 -1.81
C THR A 209 -15.46 -2.17 -2.50
N THR A 210 -16.25 -2.99 -1.80
CA THR A 210 -17.40 -3.70 -2.37
C THR A 210 -18.47 -4.04 -1.34
N ASP A 211 -19.72 -4.16 -1.79
CA ASP A 211 -20.81 -4.75 -0.99
C ASP A 211 -20.89 -6.29 -1.07
N ALA A 212 -20.09 -6.92 -1.95
CA ALA A 212 -19.98 -8.37 -2.02
C ALA A 212 -19.54 -8.96 -0.68
N ASP A 213 -20.19 -10.03 -0.24
CA ASP A 213 -19.76 -10.80 0.92
C ASP A 213 -18.40 -11.46 0.63
N ILE A 214 -17.44 -11.25 1.52
CA ILE A 214 -16.04 -11.62 1.33
C ILE A 214 -15.67 -12.91 2.07
N PRO A 215 -14.60 -13.63 1.64
CA PRO A 215 -14.02 -14.71 2.43
C PRO A 215 -13.58 -14.23 3.81
N LYS A 216 -13.56 -15.15 4.78
CA LYS A 216 -12.98 -14.88 6.10
C LYS A 216 -11.50 -14.50 5.94
N THR A 217 -11.06 -13.48 6.69
CA THR A 217 -9.66 -13.10 6.78
C THR A 217 -8.80 -14.30 7.21
N LYS A 218 -7.68 -14.51 6.52
CA LYS A 218 -6.74 -15.60 6.80
C LYS A 218 -6.04 -15.34 8.13
N GLU A 219 -6.00 -16.33 9.00
CA GLU A 219 -5.24 -16.26 10.25
C GLU A 219 -3.78 -16.65 9.97
N MET A 220 -2.85 -15.85 10.48
CA MET A 220 -1.40 -15.95 10.32
C MET A 220 -0.78 -15.47 11.63
N ASP A 221 0.24 -16.18 12.10
CA ASP A 221 1.00 -15.81 13.29
C ASP A 221 2.27 -15.05 12.87
N TYR A 222 2.39 -13.80 13.33
CA TYR A 222 3.53 -12.93 13.07
C TYR A 222 4.40 -12.70 14.32
N SER A 223 4.25 -13.52 15.37
CA SER A 223 5.02 -13.37 16.61
C SER A 223 6.53 -13.36 16.39
N GLU A 224 7.07 -14.32 15.63
CA GLU A 224 8.49 -14.35 15.28
C GLU A 224 8.94 -13.11 14.49
N MET A 225 8.09 -12.60 13.59
CA MET A 225 8.37 -11.39 12.82
C MET A 225 8.34 -10.14 13.70
N SER A 226 7.45 -10.12 14.70
CA SER A 226 7.36 -9.07 15.73
C SER A 226 8.66 -9.03 16.54
N ASP A 227 9.03 -10.16 17.15
CA ASP A 227 10.24 -10.30 17.97
C ASP A 227 11.48 -9.88 17.18
N PHE A 228 11.59 -10.32 15.92
CA PHE A 228 12.67 -9.91 15.03
C PHE A 228 12.68 -8.40 14.75
N CYS A 229 11.51 -7.81 14.46
CA CYS A 229 11.44 -6.40 14.08
C CYS A 229 11.74 -5.48 15.25
N GLU A 230 11.32 -5.85 16.46
CA GLU A 230 11.60 -5.13 17.71
C GLU A 230 13.11 -5.03 17.96
N SER A 231 13.85 -6.14 17.80
CA SER A 231 15.30 -6.16 18.04
C SER A 231 16.15 -5.64 16.87
N CYS A 232 15.59 -5.51 15.66
CA CYS A 232 16.39 -5.24 14.46
C CYS A 232 16.80 -3.77 14.29
N GLY A 233 15.85 -2.82 14.27
CA GLY A 233 16.15 -1.39 14.15
C GLY A 233 16.80 -0.89 12.85
N ALA A 234 17.17 -1.76 11.90
CA ALA A 234 17.94 -1.39 10.71
C ALA A 234 17.32 -0.25 9.87
N CYS A 235 15.98 -0.17 9.80
CA CYS A 235 15.28 0.89 9.08
C CYS A 235 15.38 2.27 9.77
N ILE A 236 15.56 2.30 11.09
CA ILE A 236 15.76 3.52 11.88
C ILE A 236 17.18 4.01 11.69
N GLU A 237 18.16 3.12 11.93
CA GLU A 237 19.59 3.43 11.81
C GLU A 237 19.98 3.97 10.43
N ASN A 238 19.31 3.48 9.38
CA ASN A 238 19.62 3.81 7.99
C ASN A 238 18.58 4.75 7.34
N CYS A 239 17.72 5.40 8.14
CA CYS A 239 16.76 6.35 7.57
C CYS A 239 17.47 7.63 7.11
N ILE A 240 17.63 7.80 5.79
CA ILE A 240 18.31 8.97 5.19
C ILE A 240 17.65 10.28 5.61
N GLY A 241 16.31 10.31 5.69
CA GLY A 241 15.58 11.50 6.11
C GLY A 241 15.45 11.69 7.63
N GLY A 242 15.97 10.77 8.46
CA GLY A 242 15.73 10.80 9.91
C GLY A 242 14.23 10.77 10.25
N ALA A 243 13.44 10.08 9.42
CA ALA A 243 11.99 10.10 9.45
C ALA A 243 11.38 8.96 10.27
N VAL A 244 12.08 7.83 10.42
CA VAL A 244 11.57 6.69 11.20
C VAL A 244 11.84 6.96 12.68
N TYR A 245 10.78 6.94 13.49
CA TYR A 245 10.91 7.13 14.93
C TYR A 245 11.53 5.90 15.59
N ASP A 246 12.35 6.12 16.62
CA ASP A 246 12.89 5.02 17.42
C ASP A 246 11.78 4.27 18.17
N GLN A 247 10.86 5.01 18.79
CA GLN A 247 9.63 4.49 19.37
C GLN A 247 8.41 4.99 18.58
N PRO A 248 7.32 4.20 18.47
CA PRO A 248 6.10 4.68 17.84
C PRO A 248 5.66 6.01 18.47
N PHE A 249 5.27 6.96 17.62
CA PHE A 249 4.69 8.22 18.06
C PHE A 249 3.18 8.04 18.25
N HIS A 250 2.70 8.34 19.46
CA HIS A 250 1.30 8.28 19.83
C HIS A 250 0.70 9.70 19.86
N LYS A 251 -0.38 9.94 19.10
CA LYS A 251 -1.14 11.20 19.11
C LYS A 251 -2.54 10.94 19.69
N GLY A 252 -2.98 11.81 20.61
CA GLY A 252 -4.26 11.72 21.33
C GLY A 252 -4.06 11.34 22.81
N GLU A 253 -5.00 11.72 23.68
CA GLU A 253 -4.93 11.46 25.13
C GLU A 253 -4.98 9.95 25.46
N ASP A 254 -5.65 9.15 24.61
CA ASP A 254 -5.77 7.68 24.73
C ASP A 254 -5.07 6.89 23.60
N ALA A 255 -4.05 7.47 22.96
CA ALA A 255 -3.25 6.86 21.87
C ALA A 255 -4.04 6.46 20.60
N GLU A 256 -4.90 7.36 20.12
CA GLU A 256 -5.73 7.13 18.93
C GLU A 256 -4.93 7.02 17.62
N ILE A 257 -3.69 7.51 17.53
CA ILE A 257 -2.89 7.40 16.31
C ILE A 257 -1.47 6.97 16.66
N ILE A 258 -1.06 5.82 16.15
CA ILE A 258 0.28 5.25 16.34
C ILE A 258 1.02 5.31 15.01
N THR A 259 1.98 6.22 14.84
CA THR A 259 2.80 6.28 13.63
C THR A 259 4.25 5.98 13.92
N HIS A 260 4.89 5.22 13.05
CA HIS A 260 6.33 4.95 13.11
C HIS A 260 7.17 5.91 12.26
N ILE A 261 6.53 6.83 11.52
CA ILE A 261 7.22 7.71 10.58
C ILE A 261 6.72 9.16 10.71
N ASP A 262 7.67 10.10 10.71
CA ASP A 262 7.47 11.50 10.34
C ASP A 262 7.32 11.62 8.82
N ARG A 263 6.08 11.81 8.35
CA ARG A 263 5.77 11.86 6.92
C ARG A 263 6.46 13.00 6.21
N ASN A 264 6.64 14.16 6.85
CA ASN A 264 7.22 15.33 6.22
C ASN A 264 8.70 15.08 5.89
N LYS A 265 9.46 14.58 6.87
CA LYS A 265 10.86 14.18 6.67
C LYS A 265 11.02 13.07 5.64
N CYS A 266 10.09 12.10 5.63
CA CYS A 266 10.11 11.01 4.65
C CYS A 266 9.89 11.54 3.23
N ILE A 267 8.90 12.42 3.02
CA ILE A 267 8.62 13.07 1.73
C ILE A 267 9.81 13.93 1.29
N GLU A 268 10.37 14.74 2.18
CA GLU A 268 11.56 15.55 1.88
C GLU A 268 12.74 14.67 1.41
N SER A 269 12.96 13.53 2.06
CA SER A 269 13.97 12.55 1.62
C SER A 269 13.66 11.97 0.25
N LEU A 270 12.39 11.66 -0.08
CA LEU A 270 12.01 11.22 -1.43
C LEU A 270 12.35 12.27 -2.49
N LEU A 271 12.03 13.54 -2.21
CA LEU A 271 12.21 14.65 -3.15
C LEU A 271 13.68 14.97 -3.39
N THR A 272 14.50 14.96 -2.34
CA THR A 272 15.92 15.34 -2.40
C THR A 272 16.83 14.24 -2.93
N ASN A 273 16.41 12.96 -2.89
CA ASN A 273 17.24 11.81 -3.25
C ASN A 273 16.84 11.12 -4.56
N ASN A 274 16.15 11.81 -5.48
CA ASN A 274 15.60 11.19 -6.70
C ASN A 274 14.80 9.91 -6.38
N TYR A 275 14.00 9.93 -5.30
CA TYR A 275 13.32 8.79 -4.67
C TYR A 275 14.20 7.97 -3.69
N CYS A 276 13.78 7.88 -2.42
CA CYS A 276 14.55 7.26 -1.34
C CYS A 276 14.37 5.74 -1.23
N SER A 277 13.26 5.24 -0.64
CA SER A 277 13.02 3.81 -0.41
C SER A 277 14.10 3.04 0.35
N ASN A 278 15.04 3.71 1.04
CA ASN A 278 16.16 3.02 1.69
C ASN A 278 15.72 2.03 2.78
N CYS A 279 14.61 2.33 3.49
CA CYS A 279 14.02 1.42 4.48
C CYS A 279 13.58 0.08 3.86
N LEU A 280 13.26 0.03 2.56
CA LEU A 280 12.94 -1.20 1.84
C LEU A 280 14.18 -2.06 1.57
N LYS A 281 15.31 -1.40 1.26
CA LYS A 281 16.60 -2.02 0.95
C LYS A 281 17.26 -2.63 2.18
N VAL A 282 17.24 -1.90 3.30
CA VAL A 282 17.98 -2.29 4.51
C VAL A 282 17.23 -3.30 5.36
N CYS A 283 15.90 -3.40 5.21
CA CYS A 283 15.11 -4.38 5.94
C CYS A 283 15.59 -5.81 5.61
N PRO A 284 16.07 -6.59 6.60
CA PRO A 284 16.59 -7.94 6.32
C PRO A 284 15.53 -8.89 5.78
N GLN A 285 14.26 -8.71 6.18
CA GLN A 285 13.13 -9.47 5.63
C GLN A 285 12.85 -9.15 4.16
N GLY A 286 13.28 -7.99 3.68
CA GLY A 286 13.14 -7.60 2.27
C GLY A 286 14.24 -8.15 1.36
N LYS A 287 15.30 -8.74 1.89
CA LYS A 287 16.35 -9.33 1.05
C LYS A 287 15.83 -10.62 0.43
N LYS A 288 16.00 -10.79 -0.89
CA LYS A 288 15.65 -12.02 -1.58
C LYS A 288 16.40 -13.17 -0.90
N ARG A 289 15.67 -14.10 -0.28
CA ARG A 289 16.26 -15.33 0.26
C ARG A 289 16.70 -16.17 -0.95
N SER A 290 17.98 -16.53 -0.95
CA SER A 290 18.65 -17.32 -2.01
C SER A 290 18.01 -18.68 -2.17
#